data_AF-A0A315BM27-F1
#
_entry.id   AF-A0A315BM27-F1
#
_cell.length_a   1.000
_cell.length_b   1.000
_cell.length_c   1.000
_cell.angle_alpha   90.00
_cell.angle_beta   90.00
_cell.angle_gamma   90.00
#
_symmetry.space_group_name_H-M   'P 1'
#
loop_
_entity.id
_entity.type
_entity.pdbx_description
1 polymer ?
#
loop_
_entity_poly.entity_id
_entity_poly.type
_entity_poly.pdbx_seq_one_letter_code
_entity_poly.pdbx_strand_id
1 'polypeptide(L)'
;MSTATWQGLDRIGRAVRLPESIPVLVKGNEAQVVRDVELYITLRHNLQVVNTPAVAVAGTYVVTPEFTKGDAALFSQLTNGIISMAR
;
A
#
# COMPACT_ATOMS: atom_id res chain seq x y z
N MET A 1 10.10 15.17 -15.83
CA MET A 1 9.70 13.77 -15.54
C MET A 1 9.90 12.93 -16.79
N SER A 2 10.52 11.75 -16.70
CA SER A 2 10.82 10.90 -17.86
C SER A 2 9.55 10.25 -18.42
N THR A 3 9.32 10.39 -19.72
CA THR A 3 8.21 9.77 -20.47
C THR A 3 8.31 8.24 -20.53
N ALA A 4 9.51 7.68 -20.35
CA ALA A 4 9.75 6.24 -20.33
C ALA A 4 9.08 5.55 -19.11
N THR A 5 8.99 6.25 -17.98
CA THR A 5 8.38 5.72 -16.76
C THR A 5 6.86 5.55 -16.93
N TRP A 6 6.21 6.49 -17.61
CA TRP A 6 4.76 6.45 -17.87
C TRP A 6 4.35 5.35 -18.83
N GLN A 7 5.13 5.08 -19.88
CA GLN A 7 4.84 3.99 -20.81
C GLN A 7 4.90 2.61 -20.13
N GLY A 8 5.84 2.42 -19.20
CA GLY A 8 5.92 1.20 -18.39
C GLY A 8 4.68 1.03 -17.50
N LEU A 9 4.27 2.11 -16.83
CA LEU A 9 3.06 2.13 -16.00
C LEU A 9 1.79 1.84 -16.82
N ASP A 10 1.67 2.41 -18.02
CA ASP A 10 0.52 2.14 -18.92
C ASP A 10 0.48 0.70 -19.46
N ARG A 11 1.62 0.03 -19.60
CA ARG A 11 1.64 -1.40 -19.93
C ARG A 11 1.05 -2.24 -18.80
N ILE A 12 1.41 -1.92 -17.55
CA ILE A 12 0.85 -2.58 -16.36
C ILE A 12 -0.65 -2.28 -16.26
N GLY A 13 -1.05 -1.01 -16.43
CA GLY A 13 -2.44 -0.58 -16.40
C GLY A 13 -3.31 -1.33 -17.41
N ARG A 14 -2.83 -1.50 -18.64
CA ARG A 14 -3.53 -2.31 -19.66
C ARG A 14 -3.61 -3.79 -19.30
N ALA A 15 -2.56 -4.37 -18.72
CA ALA A 15 -2.56 -5.77 -18.29
C ALA A 15 -3.63 -6.06 -17.22
N VAL A 16 -3.88 -5.08 -16.33
CA VAL A 16 -4.94 -5.16 -15.31
C VAL A 16 -6.28 -4.57 -15.77
N ARG A 17 -6.41 -4.25 -17.07
CA ARG A 17 -7.63 -3.74 -17.71
C ARG A 17 -8.13 -2.41 -17.14
N LEU A 18 -7.23 -1.48 -16.80
CA LEU A 18 -7.62 -0.11 -16.50
C LEU A 18 -8.31 0.54 -17.73
N PRO A 19 -9.38 1.31 -17.52
CA PRO A 19 -10.17 1.89 -18.61
C PRO A 19 -9.46 3.05 -19.32
N GLU A 20 -8.53 3.72 -18.63
CA GLU A 20 -7.81 4.90 -19.11
C GLU A 20 -6.31 4.76 -18.84
N SER A 21 -5.50 5.56 -19.54
CA SER A 21 -4.06 5.60 -19.27
C SER A 21 -3.78 6.18 -17.89
N ILE A 22 -2.75 5.65 -17.22
CA ILE A 22 -2.37 6.07 -15.88
C ILE A 22 -2.03 7.57 -15.82
N PRO A 23 -1.33 8.19 -16.79
CA PRO A 23 -1.09 9.63 -16.77
C PRO A 23 -2.38 10.46 -16.75
N VAL A 24 -3.43 10.02 -17.47
CA VAL A 24 -4.72 10.72 -17.50
C VAL A 24 -5.42 10.58 -16.16
N LEU A 25 -5.45 9.37 -15.59
CA LEU A 25 -6.00 9.12 -14.27
C LEU A 25 -5.29 9.92 -13.17
N VAL A 26 -3.95 9.98 -13.19
CA VAL A 26 -3.16 10.75 -12.22
C VAL A 26 -3.46 12.24 -12.35
N LYS A 27 -3.47 12.79 -13.57
CA LYS A 27 -3.74 14.21 -13.78
C LYS A 27 -5.18 14.59 -13.39
N GLY A 28 -6.16 13.74 -13.70
CA GLY A 28 -7.56 13.97 -13.33
C GLY A 28 -7.82 13.92 -11.82
N ASN A 29 -6.95 13.24 -11.06
CA ASN A 29 -7.11 13.01 -9.63
C ASN A 29 -5.97 13.61 -8.79
N GLU A 30 -5.15 14.50 -9.35
CA GLU A 30 -3.90 14.97 -8.74
C GLU A 30 -4.10 15.50 -7.32
N ALA A 31 -5.11 16.36 -7.12
CA ALA A 31 -5.42 16.91 -5.81
C ALA A 31 -5.82 15.85 -4.77
N GLN A 32 -6.53 14.80 -5.19
CA GLN A 32 -6.91 13.69 -4.32
C GLN A 32 -5.70 12.82 -4.00
N VAL A 33 -4.87 12.51 -4.99
CA VAL A 33 -3.64 11.73 -4.80
C VAL A 33 -2.69 12.42 -3.82
N VAL A 34 -2.49 13.74 -3.95
CA VAL A 34 -1.65 14.50 -3.02
C VAL A 34 -2.20 14.41 -1.60
N ARG A 35 -3.51 14.65 -1.42
CA ARG A 35 -4.17 14.56 -0.11
C ARG A 35 -4.05 13.17 0.51
N ASP A 36 -4.24 12.11 -0.29
CA ASP A 36 -4.16 10.74 0.19
C ASP A 36 -2.73 10.34 0.57
N VAL A 37 -1.73 10.83 -0.17
CA VAL A 37 -0.32 10.64 0.17
C VAL A 37 0.04 11.36 1.46
N GLU A 38 -0.40 12.61 1.63
CA GLU A 38 -0.18 13.37 2.88
C GLU A 38 -0.83 12.67 4.07
N LEU A 39 -2.09 12.25 3.95
CA LEU A 39 -2.80 11.49 4.97
C LEU A 39 -2.05 10.20 5.33
N TYR A 40 -1.58 9.46 4.32
CA TYR A 40 -0.81 8.23 4.52
C TYR A 40 0.51 8.50 5.25
N ILE A 41 1.25 9.55 4.89
CA ILE A 41 2.50 9.93 5.56
C ILE A 41 2.23 10.25 7.04
N THR A 42 1.19 11.02 7.33
CA THR A 42 0.78 11.34 8.70
C THR A 42 0.40 10.08 9.48
N LEU A 43 -0.41 9.19 8.90
CA LEU A 43 -0.80 7.93 9.53
C LEU A 43 0.41 7.04 9.81
N ARG A 44 1.31 6.87 8.82
CA ARG A 44 2.54 6.09 8.94
C ARG A 44 3.40 6.60 10.08
N HIS A 45 3.58 7.92 10.17
CA HIS A 45 4.33 8.57 11.24
C HIS A 45 3.70 8.31 12.60
N ASN A 46 2.38 8.50 12.74
CA ASN A 46 1.66 8.31 13.99
C ASN A 46 1.67 6.85 14.47
N LEU A 47 1.62 5.90 13.54
CA LEU A 47 1.69 4.46 13.81
C LEU A 47 3.13 3.94 13.98
N GLN A 48 4.14 4.82 13.90
CA GLN A 48 5.57 4.46 13.96
C GLN A 48 5.95 3.33 13.00
N VAL A 49 5.29 3.26 11.84
CA VAL A 49 5.55 2.25 10.82
C VAL A 49 6.87 2.57 10.13
N VAL A 50 7.92 1.88 10.54
CA VAL A 50 9.28 2.09 10.02
C VAL A 50 9.51 1.39 8.69
N ASN A 51 8.83 0.26 8.42
CA ASN A 51 9.02 -0.53 7.19
C ASN A 51 7.69 -0.87 6.49
N THR A 52 7.76 -1.16 5.19
CA THR A 52 6.63 -1.57 4.34
C THR A 52 6.89 -2.94 3.72
N PRO A 53 5.87 -3.79 3.52
CA PRO A 53 4.45 -3.56 3.82
C PRO A 53 4.13 -3.55 5.32
N ALA A 54 3.08 -2.84 5.72
CA ALA A 54 2.56 -2.84 7.08
C ALA A 54 1.05 -3.00 7.04
N VAL A 55 0.49 -3.85 7.91
CA VAL A 55 -0.94 -4.13 7.96
C VAL A 55 -1.46 -3.76 9.35
N ALA A 56 -2.47 -2.89 9.40
CA ALA A 56 -3.22 -2.63 10.61
C ALA A 56 -4.24 -3.76 10.83
N VAL A 57 -4.15 -4.43 11.98
CA VAL A 57 -4.94 -5.60 12.35
C VAL A 57 -5.78 -5.26 13.58
N ALA A 58 -7.09 -5.55 13.51
CA ALA A 58 -8.06 -5.31 14.58
C ALA A 58 -8.10 -3.85 15.12
N GLY A 59 -7.59 -2.88 14.36
CA GLY A 59 -7.55 -1.46 14.74
C GLY A 59 -6.56 -1.10 15.86
N THR A 60 -5.85 -2.08 16.41
CA THR A 60 -4.98 -1.91 17.59
C THR A 60 -3.55 -2.39 17.37
N TYR A 61 -3.32 -3.29 16.40
CA TYR A 61 -2.01 -3.86 16.14
C TYR A 61 -1.53 -3.47 14.74
N VAL A 62 -0.23 -3.20 14.62
CA VAL A 62 0.44 -3.03 13.33
C VAL A 62 1.40 -4.20 13.16
N VAL A 63 1.25 -4.94 12.07
CA VAL A 63 2.12 -6.07 11.72
C VAL A 63 3.02 -5.67 10.56
N THR A 64 4.33 -5.84 10.75
CA THR A 64 5.34 -5.68 9.70
C THR A 64 6.06 -7.02 9.44
N PRO A 65 6.47 -7.31 8.19
CA PRO A 65 7.07 -8.59 7.80
C PRO A 65 8.55 -8.73 8.19
N GLU A 66 9.10 -7.77 8.94
CA GLU A 66 10.50 -7.76 9.39
C GLU A 66 10.85 -9.05 10.15
N PHE A 67 9.90 -9.56 10.92
CA PHE A 67 10.05 -10.78 11.71
C PHE A 67 9.67 -12.06 10.94
N THR A 68 9.15 -11.94 9.72
CA THR A 68 8.78 -13.08 8.87
C THR A 68 9.77 -13.34 7.75
N LYS A 69 10.84 -12.53 7.64
CA LYS A 69 11.83 -12.59 6.54
C LYS A 69 11.20 -12.53 5.15
N GLY A 70 10.02 -11.91 5.02
CA GLY A 70 9.26 -11.86 3.77
C GLY A 70 8.47 -13.13 3.45
N ASP A 71 8.38 -14.10 4.36
CA ASP A 71 7.49 -15.27 4.21
C ASP A 71 6.03 -14.81 4.32
N ALA A 72 5.32 -14.91 3.19
CA ALA A 72 3.93 -14.48 3.07
C ALA A 72 2.96 -15.38 3.86
N ALA A 73 3.25 -16.68 3.98
CA ALA A 73 2.42 -17.61 4.72
C ALA A 73 2.52 -17.34 6.23
N LEU A 74 3.75 -17.14 6.72
CA LEU A 74 4.02 -16.80 8.12
C LEU A 74 3.42 -15.43 8.48
N PHE A 75 3.54 -14.45 7.59
CA PHE A 75 2.90 -13.13 7.74
C PHE A 75 1.38 -13.24 7.85
N SER A 76 0.77 -14.06 7.00
CA SER A 76 -0.68 -14.30 7.01
C SER A 76 -1.12 -15.04 8.28
N GLN A 77 -0.35 -16.02 8.75
CA GLN A 77 -0.61 -16.73 10.01
C GLN A 77 -0.55 -15.79 11.21
N LEU A 78 0.47 -14.93 11.29
CA LEU A 78 0.61 -13.97 12.39
C LEU A 78 -0.53 -12.96 12.41
N THR A 79 -0.90 -12.43 11.23
CA THR A 79 -2.05 -11.52 11.08
C THR A 79 -3.34 -12.18 11.54
N ASN A 80 -3.63 -13.41 11.08
CA ASN A 80 -4.83 -14.15 11.47
C ASN A 80 -4.84 -14.54 12.96
N GLY A 81 -3.68 -14.84 13.53
CA GLY A 81 -3.52 -15.11 14.96
C GLY A 81 -3.91 -13.90 15.81
N ILE A 82 -3.46 -12.70 15.44
CA ILE A 82 -3.81 -11.45 16.13
C ILE A 82 -5.32 -11.17 16.03
N ILE A 83 -5.93 -11.34 14.85
CA ILE A 83 -7.39 -11.20 14.69
C ILE A 83 -8.15 -12.14 15.62
N SER A 84 -7.65 -13.37 15.77
CA SER A 84 -8.30 -14.40 16.59
C SER A 84 -8.21 -14.10 18.09
N MET A 85 -7.14 -13.43 18.54
CA MET A 85 -6.94 -13.02 19.95
C MET A 85 -7.63 -11.72 20.32
N ALA A 86 -7.91 -10.84 19.35
CA ALA A 86 -8.59 -9.56 19.57
C ALA A 86 -10.13 -9.69 19.70
N ARG A 87 -10.66 -10.92 19.78
CA ARG A 87 -12.08 -11.22 20.00
C ARG A 87 -12.46 -11.23 21.48
#